data_AF-A0AA39VQP2-F1
#
_entry.id   AF-A0AA39VQP2-F1
#
_cell.length_a   1.000
_cell.length_b   1.000
_cell.length_c   1.000
_cell.angle_alpha   90.00
_cell.angle_beta   90.00
_cell.angle_gamma   90.00
#
_symmetry.space_group_name_H-M   'P 1'
#
loop_
_entity.id
_entity.type
_entity.pdbx_description
1 polymer ?
#
loop_
_entity_poly.entity_id
_entity_poly.type
_entity_poly.pdbx_seq_one_letter_code
_entity_poly.pdbx_strand_id
1 'polypeptide(L)' 'MGSKVTKEDFDWAISKPKILKAADTVARFVDIRSHKFEQERGSSVASVVECYMNQYGVSEQEAYEEL' A
#
# COMPACT_ATOMS: atom_id res chain seq x y z
N MET A 1 -19.91 -0.70 7.24
CA MET A 1 -19.24 -1.58 8.21
C MET A 1 -20.30 -2.40 8.92
N GLY A 2 -20.01 -3.66 9.24
CA GLY A 2 -20.93 -4.51 10.01
C GLY A 2 -21.26 -3.87 11.36
N SER A 3 -22.48 -4.06 11.84
CA SER A 3 -22.97 -3.46 13.11
C SER A 3 -22.26 -4.04 14.35
N LYS A 4 -21.54 -5.14 14.20
CA LYS A 4 -20.69 -5.76 15.22
C LYS A 4 -19.55 -6.52 14.55
N VAL A 5 -18.32 -6.29 14.98
CA VAL A 5 -17.13 -7.02 14.52
C VAL A 5 -16.81 -8.11 15.54
N THR A 6 -16.55 -9.31 15.06
CA THR A 6 -16.25 -10.50 15.86
C THR A 6 -14.78 -10.90 15.74
N LYS A 7 -14.32 -11.84 16.57
CA LYS A 7 -12.95 -12.36 16.47
C LYS A 7 -12.75 -13.09 15.14
N GLU A 8 -13.76 -13.83 14.71
CA GLU A 8 -13.79 -14.59 13.46
C GLU A 8 -13.60 -13.68 12.24
N ASP A 9 -14.15 -12.46 12.28
CA ASP A 9 -13.94 -11.46 11.21
C ASP A 9 -12.48 -11.03 11.11
N PHE A 10 -11.81 -10.82 12.26
CA PHE A 10 -10.38 -10.49 12.29
C PHE A 10 -9.53 -11.69 11.84
N ASP A 11 -9.81 -12.89 12.35
CA ASP A 11 -9.11 -14.11 11.95
C ASP A 11 -9.25 -14.34 10.43
N TRP A 12 -10.44 -14.10 9.87
CA TRP A 12 -10.67 -14.13 8.42
C TRP A 12 -9.84 -13.06 7.71
N ALA A 13 -9.86 -11.79 8.14
CA ALA A 13 -9.11 -10.72 7.49
C ALA A 13 -7.59 -10.96 7.52
N ILE A 14 -7.06 -11.39 8.68
CA ILE A 14 -5.63 -11.69 8.90
C ILE A 14 -5.19 -12.92 8.09
N SER A 15 -6.09 -13.86 7.80
CA SER A 15 -5.80 -14.98 6.90
C SER A 15 -5.51 -14.56 5.44
N LYS A 16 -5.67 -13.27 5.11
CA LYS A 16 -5.45 -12.67 3.79
C LYS A 16 -6.24 -13.41 2.69
N PRO A 17 -7.58 -13.42 2.77
CA PRO A 17 -8.45 -13.99 1.75
C PRO A 17 -8.19 -13.33 0.39
N LYS A 18 -8.50 -14.06 -0.69
CA LYS A 18 -8.21 -13.61 -2.07
C LYS A 18 -8.73 -12.20 -2.37
N ILE A 19 -9.89 -11.83 -1.84
CA ILE A 19 -10.47 -10.50 -2.02
C ILE A 19 -9.61 -9.40 -1.40
N LEU A 20 -9.09 -9.60 -0.19
CA LEU A 20 -8.22 -8.62 0.45
C LEU A 20 -6.85 -8.55 -0.23
N LYS A 21 -6.32 -9.69 -0.71
CA LYS A 21 -5.09 -9.69 -1.52
C LYS A 21 -5.26 -8.90 -2.82
N ALA A 22 -6.39 -9.07 -3.51
CA ALA A 22 -6.68 -8.31 -4.73
C ALA A 22 -6.85 -6.81 -4.43
N ALA A 23 -7.57 -6.47 -3.36
CA ALA A 23 -7.74 -5.08 -2.92
C ALA A 23 -6.40 -4.41 -2.55
N ASP A 24 -5.54 -5.10 -1.80
CA ASP A 24 -4.19 -4.64 -1.45
C ASP A 24 -3.34 -4.39 -2.70
N THR A 25 -3.41 -5.29 -3.68
CA THR A 25 -2.71 -5.13 -4.96
C THR A 25 -3.18 -3.88 -5.71
N VAL A 26 -4.50 -3.67 -5.80
CA VAL A 26 -5.05 -2.45 -6.43
C VAL A 26 -4.65 -1.20 -5.68
N ALA A 27 -4.70 -1.21 -4.34
CA ALA A 27 -4.29 -0.07 -3.52
C ALA A 27 -2.82 0.29 -3.75
N ARG A 28 -1.93 -0.70 -3.86
CA ARG A 28 -0.51 -0.51 -4.19
C ARG A 28 -0.32 0.15 -5.54
N PHE A 29 -1.03 -0.30 -6.57
CA PHE A 29 -0.98 0.35 -7.90
C PHE A 29 -1.46 1.80 -7.87
N VAL A 30 -2.52 2.09 -7.10
CA VAL A 30 -3.00 3.47 -6.96
C VAL A 30 -1.91 4.35 -6.34
N ASP A 31 -1.27 3.88 -5.28
CA ASP A 31 -0.23 4.62 -4.57
C ASP A 31 0.99 4.91 -5.47
N ILE A 32 1.48 3.90 -6.21
CA ILE A 32 2.55 4.04 -7.20
C ILE A 32 2.17 5.05 -8.29
N ARG A 33 0.95 4.96 -8.81
CA ARG A 33 0.46 5.89 -9.86
C ARG A 33 0.37 7.32 -9.35
N SER A 34 -0.02 7.53 -8.09
CA SER A 34 -0.17 8.87 -7.51
C SER A 34 1.12 9.46 -6.95
N HIS A 35 2.15 8.66 -6.75
CA HIS A 35 3.40 9.04 -6.08
C HIS A 35 3.96 10.41 -6.49
N LYS A 36 4.23 10.62 -7.79
CA LYS A 36 4.78 11.90 -8.29
C LYS A 36 3.85 13.08 -8.04
N PHE A 37 2.56 12.89 -8.28
CA PHE A 37 1.56 13.93 -8.08
C PHE A 37 1.43 14.32 -6.60
N GLU A 38 1.44 13.35 -5.69
CA GLU A 38 1.35 13.61 -4.26
C GLU A 38 2.63 14.28 -3.71
N GLN A 39 3.81 13.93 -4.22
CA GLN A 39 5.05 14.67 -3.91
C GLN A 39 4.99 16.13 -4.36
N GLU A 40 4.56 16.38 -5.61
CA GLU A 40 4.43 17.74 -6.15
C GLU A 40 3.46 18.60 -5.34
N ARG A 41 2.39 17.98 -4.84
CA ARG A 41 1.39 18.66 -3.99
C ARG A 41 1.86 18.89 -2.55
N GLY A 42 3.08 18.46 -2.21
CA GLY A 42 3.66 18.62 -0.87
C GLY A 42 2.97 17.76 0.19
N SER A 43 2.41 16.61 -0.20
CA SER A 43 1.82 15.67 0.75
C SER A 43 2.89 15.19 1.74
N SER A 44 2.62 15.29 3.04
CA SER A 44 3.55 14.85 4.09
C SER A 44 3.49 13.34 4.37
N VAL A 45 2.66 12.60 3.63
CA VAL A 45 2.51 11.16 3.78
C VAL A 45 3.43 10.47 2.77
N ALA A 46 4.34 9.64 3.27
CA ALA A 46 5.21 8.80 2.43
C ALA A 46 4.38 7.74 1.69
N SER A 47 4.53 7.64 0.37
CA SER A 47 4.00 6.53 -0.42
C SER A 47 4.85 5.28 -0.25
N VAL A 48 4.38 4.17 -0.83
CA VAL A 48 5.08 2.90 -0.91
C VAL A 48 6.46 3.04 -1.55
N VAL A 49 6.62 3.97 -2.51
CA VAL A 49 7.90 4.22 -3.18
C VAL A 49 8.90 4.84 -2.21
N GLU A 50 8.55 5.93 -1.50
CA GLU A 50 9.47 6.52 -0.52
C GLU A 50 9.74 5.56 0.65
N CYS A 51 8.73 4.79 1.07
CA CYS A 51 8.93 3.79 2.12
C CYS A 51 9.96 2.73 1.68
N TYR A 52 9.86 2.25 0.44
CA TYR A 52 10.79 1.26 -0.11
C TYR A 52 12.20 1.82 -0.27
N MET A 53 12.33 3.03 -0.83
CA MET A 53 13.60 3.74 -0.95
C MET A 53 14.27 3.94 0.42
N ASN A 54 13.51 4.37 1.44
CA ASN A 54 14.06 4.61 2.78
C ASN A 54 14.43 3.32 3.50
N GLN A 55 13.67 2.24 3.30
CA GLN A 55 13.94 0.95 3.96
C GLN A 55 15.17 0.25 3.38
N TYR A 56 15.36 0.31 2.06
CA TYR A 56 16.41 -0.45 1.36
C TYR A 56 17.55 0.43 0.84
N GLY A 57 17.45 1.76 0.94
CA GLY A 57 18.47 2.69 0.45
C GLY A 57 18.61 2.70 -1.07
N VAL A 58 17.57 2.30 -1.80
CA VAL A 58 17.58 2.17 -3.26
C VAL A 58 17.11 3.45 -3.94
N SER A 59 17.43 3.57 -5.23
CA SER A 59 16.90 4.63 -6.08
C SER A 59 15.39 4.48 -6.33
N GLU A 60 14.77 5.57 -6.75
CA GLU A 60 13.35 5.58 -7.10
C GLU A 60 13.03 4.63 -8.27
N GLN A 61 13.93 4.56 -9.27
CA GLN A 61 13.74 3.67 -10.41
C GLN A 61 13.76 2.19 -9.97
N GLU A 62 14.74 1.80 -9.14
CA GLU A 62 14.80 0.45 -8.58
C GLU A 62 13.54 0.14 -7.74
N ALA A 63 13.02 1.12 -7.00
CA ALA A 63 11.76 0.95 -6.28
C ALA A 63 10.56 0.71 -7.22
N TYR A 64 10.46 1.42 -8.36
CA TYR A 64 9.39 1.18 -9.34
C TYR A 64 9.49 -0.16 -10.07
N GLU A 65 10.71 -0.68 -10.26
CA GLU A 65 10.92 -1.97 -10.92
C GLU A 65 10.53 -3.16 -10.02
N GLU A 66 10.64 -2.99 -8.70
CA GLU A 66 10.33 -4.03 -7.70
C GLU A 66 8.87 -3.99 -7.18
N LEU A 67 8.23 -2.82 -7.14
CA LEU A 67 6.90 -2.60 -6.55
C LEU A 67 5.72 -2.86 -7.50
#